data_AF-A0A7J3RDP4-F1
#
_entry.id   AF-A0A7J3RDP4-F1
#
_cell.length_a   1.000
_cell.length_b   1.000
_cell.length_c   1.000
_cell.angle_alpha   90.00
_cell.angle_beta   90.00
_cell.angle_gamma   90.00
#
_symmetry.space_group_name_H-M   'P 1'
#
loop_
_entity.id
_entity.type
_entity.pdbx_description
1 polymer ?
#
loop_
_entity_poly.entity_id
_entity_poly.type
_entity_poly.pdbx_seq_one_letter_code
_entity_poly.pdbx_strand_id
1 'polypeptide(L)' 'MKIVTVKIKPNASETKILSQNENKLEVAVAAPPEQNKANIELLKFLTKHFKSKVKIIRGLHSREKIIKID' A
#
# COMPACT_ATOMS: atom_id res chain seq x y z
N MET A 1 -16.62 3.59 0.97
CA MET A 1 -16.00 2.30 1.34
C MET A 1 -15.64 1.48 0.10
N LYS A 2 -14.35 1.45 -0.25
CA LYS A 2 -13.81 0.69 -1.37
C LYS A 2 -12.76 -0.29 -0.86
N ILE A 3 -12.76 -1.53 -1.38
CA ILE A 3 -11.73 -2.52 -1.08
C ILE A 3 -10.84 -2.64 -2.32
N VAL A 4 -9.53 -2.48 -2.14
CA VAL A 4 -8.55 -2.60 -3.21
C VAL A 4 -7.45 -3.56 -2.83
N THR A 5 -6.97 -4.33 -3.80
CA THR A 5 -5.80 -5.18 -3.63
C THR A 5 -4.56 -4.37 -3.98
N VAL A 6 -3.63 -4.22 -3.05
CA VAL A 6 -2.40 -3.46 -3.21
C VAL A 6 -1.21 -4.41 -3.19
N LYS A 7 -0.51 -4.52 -4.30
CA LYS A 7 0.75 -5.24 -4.42
C LYS A 7 1.90 -4.28 -4.12
N ILE A 8 2.69 -4.60 -3.11
CA ILE A 8 3.85 -3.80 -2.70
C ILE A 8 5.14 -4.40 -3.26
N LYS A 9 6.04 -3.50 -3.70
CA LYS A 9 7.43 -3.80 -4.02
C LYS A 9 8.31 -3.01 -3.06
N PRO A 10 8.70 -3.60 -1.91
CA PRO A 10 9.56 -2.94 -0.94
C PRO A 10 11.00 -2.82 -1.44
N ASN A 11 11.84 -2.03 -0.75
CA ASN A 11 13.22 -1.71 -1.15
C ASN A 11 13.32 -1.03 -2.53
N ALA A 12 12.32 -0.22 -2.89
CA ALA A 12 12.40 0.61 -4.08
C ALA A 12 13.27 1.85 -3.82
N SER A 13 13.74 2.51 -4.89
CA SER A 13 14.45 3.79 -4.74
C SER A 13 13.55 4.93 -4.23
N GLU A 14 12.25 4.85 -4.50
CA GLU A 14 11.25 5.86 -4.14
C GLU A 14 9.87 5.20 -3.95
N THR A 15 9.03 5.84 -3.12
CA THR A 15 7.65 5.38 -2.89
C THR A 15 6.71 5.98 -3.92
N LYS A 16 6.19 5.15 -4.83
CA LYS A 16 5.33 5.60 -5.94
C LYS A 16 4.34 4.53 -6.39
N ILE A 17 3.24 4.97 -7.01
CA ILE A 17 2.31 4.07 -7.69
C ILE A 17 2.92 3.68 -9.03
N LEU A 18 3.12 2.38 -9.23
CA LEU A 18 3.60 1.83 -10.50
C LEU A 18 2.44 1.55 -11.46
N SER A 19 1.30 1.12 -10.93
CA SER A 19 0.10 0.84 -11.72
C SER A 19 -1.15 0.96 -10.87
N GLN A 20 -2.23 1.47 -11.47
CA GLN A 20 -3.53 1.61 -10.83
C GLN A 20 -4.61 1.13 -11.79
N ASN A 21 -5.27 0.03 -11.41
CA ASN A 21 -6.45 -0.53 -12.05
C ASN A 21 -7.66 -0.33 -11.11
N GLU A 22 -8.87 -0.62 -11.59
CA GLU A 22 -10.11 -0.37 -10.84
C GLU A 22 -10.11 -0.93 -9.40
N ASN A 23 -9.59 -2.16 -9.23
CA ASN A 23 -9.53 -2.87 -7.95
C ASN A 23 -8.12 -3.35 -7.54
N LYS A 24 -7.08 -3.02 -8.33
CA LYS A 24 -5.70 -3.43 -8.07
C LYS A 24 -4.75 -2.23 -8.16
N LEU A 25 -3.92 -2.03 -7.15
CA LEU A 25 -2.82 -1.08 -7.14
C LEU A 25 -1.49 -1.83 -7.05
N GLU A 26 -0.48 -1.36 -7.76
CA GLU A 26 0.90 -1.75 -7.54
C GLU A 26 1.69 -0.53 -7.05
N VAL A 27 2.34 -0.66 -5.90
CA VAL A 27 3.03 0.42 -5.22
C VAL A 27 4.46 -0.01 -4.91
N ALA A 28 5.42 0.75 -5.42
CA ALA A 28 6.80 0.71 -4.97
C ALA A 28 6.89 1.41 -3.61
N VAL A 29 7.55 0.79 -2.64
CA VAL A 29 7.75 1.36 -1.30
C VAL A 29 9.24 1.39 -1.03
N ALA A 30 9.77 2.57 -0.72
CA ALA A 30 11.19 2.75 -0.44
C ALA A 30 11.59 2.09 0.87
N ALA A 31 10.70 2.15 1.88
CA ALA A 31 10.93 1.50 3.15
C ALA A 31 11.09 -0.03 3.03
N PRO A 32 12.00 -0.63 3.82
CA PRO A 32 12.18 -2.07 3.87
C PRO A 32 10.93 -2.76 4.47
N PRO A 33 10.71 -4.05 4.14
CA PRO A 33 9.58 -4.81 4.69
C PRO A 33 9.76 -5.17 6.18
N GLU A 34 10.93 -4.89 6.75
CA GLU A 34 11.28 -5.19 8.13
C GLU A 34 10.52 -4.30 9.13
N GLN A 35 10.22 -4.86 10.31
CA GLN A 35 9.63 -4.12 11.43
C GLN A 35 8.40 -3.27 11.06
N ASN A 36 7.56 -3.73 10.13
CA ASN A 36 6.37 -2.99 9.63
C ASN A 36 6.67 -1.65 8.94
N LYS A 37 7.93 -1.30 8.62
CA LYS A 37 8.27 0.00 8.01
C LYS A 37 7.57 0.21 6.66
N ALA A 38 7.60 -0.79 5.78
CA ALA A 38 6.87 -0.74 4.50
C ALA A 38 5.34 -0.56 4.68
N ASN A 39 4.74 -1.17 5.70
CA ASN A 39 3.30 -1.06 5.96
C ASN A 39 2.93 0.37 6.40
N ILE A 40 3.73 0.95 7.29
CA ILE A 40 3.52 2.32 7.79
C ILE A 40 3.68 3.33 6.65
N GLU A 41 4.73 3.19 5.85
CA GLU A 41 4.98 4.08 4.72
C GLU A 41 3.89 3.97 3.65
N LEU A 42 3.46 2.75 3.32
CA LEU A 42 2.34 2.52 2.41
C LEU A 42 1.06 3.21 2.89
N LEU A 43 0.69 3.04 4.17
CA LEU A 43 -0.50 3.67 4.72
C LEU A 43 -0.42 5.19 4.66
N LYS A 44 0.72 5.78 5.05
CA LYS A 44 0.96 7.23 4.95
C LYS A 44 0.80 7.72 3.50
N PHE A 45 1.40 7.00 2.56
CA PHE A 45 1.36 7.33 1.14
C PHE A 45 -0.07 7.25 0.58
N LEU A 46 -0.80 6.17 0.87
CA LEU A 46 -2.17 5.96 0.39
C LEU A 46 -3.17 6.92 1.05
N THR A 47 -3.03 7.24 2.34
CA THR A 47 -3.85 8.26 3.01
C THR A 47 -3.66 9.62 2.35
N LYS A 48 -2.41 9.99 2.02
CA LYS A 48 -2.12 11.26 1.33
C LYS A 48 -2.67 11.26 -0.10
N HIS A 49 -2.57 10.14 -0.81
CA HIS A 49 -3.02 10.01 -2.20
C HIS A 49 -4.54 10.06 -2.33
N PHE A 50 -5.26 9.26 -1.54
CA PHE A 50 -6.73 9.19 -1.60
C PHE A 50 -7.43 10.26 -0.77
N LYS A 51 -6.70 10.97 0.10
CA LYS A 51 -7.26 11.90 1.10
C LYS A 51 -8.35 11.25 1.97
N SER A 52 -8.30 9.93 2.12
CA SER A 52 -9.23 9.09 2.85
C SER A 52 -8.51 8.26 3.90
N LYS A 53 -9.27 7.76 4.88
CA LYS A 53 -8.75 6.77 5.84
C LYS A 53 -8.48 5.47 5.08
N VAL A 54 -7.27 4.95 5.24
CA VAL A 54 -6.90 3.64 4.69
C VAL A 54 -6.52 2.68 5.82
N LYS A 55 -6.90 1.41 5.68
CA LYS A 55 -6.56 0.35 6.64
C LYS A 55 -6.23 -0.94 5.91
N ILE A 56 -5.19 -1.63 6.36
CA ILE A 56 -4.88 -2.99 5.88
C ILE A 56 -5.86 -3.95 6.54
N ILE A 57 -6.66 -4.65 5.74
CA ILE A 57 -7.62 -5.68 6.17
C ILE A 57 -6.93 -7.06 6.22
N ARG A 58 -6.09 -7.36 5.23
CA ARG A 58 -5.38 -8.65 5.08
C ARG A 58 -4.03 -8.47 4.40
N GLY A 59 -3.15 -9.45 4.56
CA GLY A 59 -1.85 -9.50 3.91
C GLY A 59 -0.74 -8.71 4.63
N LEU A 60 -0.83 -8.56 5.96
CA LEU A 60 0.16 -7.83 6.75
C LEU A 60 1.61 -8.30 6.48
N HIS A 61 1.81 -9.61 6.31
CA HIS A 61 3.09 -10.26 6.00
C HIS A 61 3.28 -10.61 4.52
N SER A 62 2.27 -10.35 3.67
CA SER A 62 2.33 -10.63 2.24
C SER A 62 2.70 -9.39 1.44
N ARG A 63 3.29 -9.60 0.26
CA ARG A 63 3.49 -8.57 -0.75
C ARG A 63 2.17 -8.12 -1.37
N GLU A 64 1.13 -8.94 -1.31
CA GLU A 64 -0.22 -8.56 -1.72
C GLU A 64 -1.09 -8.30 -0.49
N LYS A 65 -1.63 -7.09 -0.41
CA LYS A 65 -2.40 -6.58 0.72
C LYS A 65 -3.81 -6.25 0.28
N ILE A 66 -4.78 -6.49 1.14
CA ILE A 66 -6.15 -5.99 0.93
C ILE A 66 -6.31 -4.75 1.79
N ILE A 67 -6.59 -3.62 1.16
CA ILE A 67 -6.71 -2.32 1.83
C ILE A 67 -8.14 -1.82 1.69
N LYS A 68 -8.73 -1.43 2.82
CA LYS A 68 -9.98 -0.69 2.89
C LYS A 68 -9.68 0.79 2.78
N ILE A 69 -10.29 1.44 1.82
CA ILE A 69 -10.37 2.90 1.71
C ILE A 69 -11.78 3.28 2.17
N ASP A 70 -11.86 4.16 3.17
CA ASP A 70 -13.13 4.69 3.66
C ASP A 70 -13.79 5.59 2.61
#